data_AF-A0A954XA40-F1
#
_entry.id   AF-A0A954XA40-F1
#
_cell.length_a   1.000
_cell.length_b   1.000
_cell.length_c   1.000
_cell.angle_alpha   90.00
_cell.angle_beta   90.00
_cell.angle_gamma   90.00
#
_symmetry.space_group_name_H-M   'P 1'
#
loop_
_entity.id
_entity.type
_entity.pdbx_description
1 polymer ?
#
loop_
_entity_poly.entity_id
_entity_poly.type
_entity_poly.pdbx_seq_one_letter_code
_entity_poly.pdbx_strand_id
1 'polypeptide(L)'
;MPSRASLVCQVFLGTSIVALVGIRSLEADEPIRQRRYEHGPLTAADFRAPPPEVRESIYGRRVLAYTFTECNYTYGYQYSFTDNSATASLTKLDFHAVLIPEKSWNATPGDARLLDHEQGHFDITHAAALAAQRQWDRRLRREKIEVRAATVDAAKRRLKDRVEQLIQPIFDELSAAHKTYDRETEHGTDAQQQSSHRHSQQQRLKSLGEELSERQTGNDRSDMK
;
A
#
# COMPACT_ATOMS: atom_id res chain seq x y z
N MET A 1 15.63 -30.46 -3.47
CA MET A 1 17.04 -30.11 -3.75
C MET A 1 17.44 -28.96 -2.83
N PRO A 2 18.62 -29.00 -2.19
CA PRO A 2 18.93 -28.13 -1.06
C PRO A 2 19.46 -26.78 -1.55
N SER A 3 18.90 -25.68 -1.04
CA SER A 3 19.56 -24.37 -1.11
C SER A 3 20.41 -24.20 0.15
N ARG A 4 21.70 -23.97 -0.06
CA ARG A 4 22.73 -23.81 0.98
C ARG A 4 22.59 -22.43 1.63
N ALA A 5 22.38 -22.41 2.94
CA ALA A 5 22.61 -21.23 3.78
C ALA A 5 24.05 -21.30 4.31
N SER A 6 24.89 -20.33 3.95
CA SER A 6 26.13 -20.08 4.68
C SER A 6 25.83 -19.21 5.90
N LEU A 7 25.98 -19.79 7.08
CA LEU A 7 25.98 -19.11 8.37
C LEU A 7 27.44 -18.93 8.78
N VAL A 8 27.94 -17.69 8.79
CA VAL A 8 29.22 -17.39 9.44
C VAL A 8 28.91 -17.03 10.89
N CYS A 9 29.26 -17.93 11.81
CA CYS A 9 29.16 -17.74 13.25
C CYS A 9 30.56 -17.45 13.79
N GLN A 10 30.79 -16.24 14.30
CA GLN A 10 31.94 -15.94 15.15
C GLN A 10 31.44 -15.78 16.58
N VAL A 11 31.86 -16.69 17.46
CA VAL A 11 31.54 -16.66 18.89
C VAL A 11 32.65 -15.91 19.61
N PHE A 12 32.32 -14.77 20.22
CA PHE A 12 33.15 -14.14 21.25
C PHE A 12 32.46 -14.29 22.61
N LEU A 13 33.18 -14.89 23.56
CA LEU A 13 32.82 -14.95 24.97
C LEU A 13 33.02 -13.57 25.60
N GLY A 14 31.93 -12.88 25.85
CA GLY A 14 31.89 -11.60 26.58
C GLY A 14 30.50 -11.00 26.42
N THR A 15 29.86 -10.61 27.53
CA THR A 15 28.53 -9.99 27.61
C THR A 15 28.45 -8.72 26.74
N SER A 16 28.24 -8.89 25.45
CA SER A 16 28.15 -7.84 24.45
C SER A 16 26.76 -7.90 23.84
N ILE A 17 26.03 -6.78 23.93
CA ILE A 17 24.78 -6.58 23.19
C ILE A 17 25.14 -6.58 21.70
N VAL A 18 24.91 -7.69 21.01
CA VAL A 18 25.10 -7.78 19.56
C VAL A 18 23.83 -7.27 18.87
N ALA A 19 23.86 -6.02 18.40
CA ALA A 19 22.84 -5.49 17.51
C ALA A 19 23.11 -6.00 16.08
N LEU A 20 22.50 -7.13 15.72
CA LEU A 20 22.59 -7.65 14.35
C LEU A 20 21.47 -7.02 13.49
N VAL A 21 21.82 -6.03 12.67
CA VAL A 21 20.91 -5.43 11.68
C VAL A 21 20.81 -6.36 10.48
N GLY A 22 19.84 -7.28 10.51
CA GLY A 22 19.53 -8.14 9.37
C GLY A 22 18.34 -7.60 8.58
N ILE A 23 18.58 -6.97 7.43
CA ILE A 23 17.53 -6.66 6.44
C ILE A 23 17.34 -7.91 5.58
N ARG A 24 16.18 -8.57 5.67
CA ARG A 24 15.79 -9.64 4.74
C ARG A 24 14.39 -9.36 4.20
N SER A 25 14.28 -9.20 2.88
CA SER A 25 13.03 -9.29 2.14
C SER A 25 12.60 -10.76 2.06
N LEU A 26 11.33 -11.04 2.36
CA LEU A 26 10.69 -12.33 2.12
C LEU A 26 10.09 -12.28 0.71
N GLU A 27 10.56 -13.15 -0.20
CA GLU A 27 10.01 -13.30 -1.55
C GLU A 27 8.84 -14.30 -1.57
N ALA A 28 7.74 -13.92 -2.23
CA ALA A 28 6.53 -14.72 -2.45
C ALA A 28 6.44 -15.20 -3.91
N ASP A 29 5.49 -16.10 -4.19
CA ASP A 29 5.08 -16.65 -5.51
C ASP A 29 5.22 -15.65 -6.69
N GLU A 30 5.45 -16.19 -7.91
CA GLU A 30 5.53 -15.46 -9.19
C GLU A 30 4.82 -14.11 -9.10
N PRO A 31 5.58 -12.98 -9.06
CA PRO A 31 5.02 -11.73 -8.63
C PRO A 31 3.93 -11.33 -9.61
N ILE A 32 2.68 -11.34 -9.13
CA ILE A 32 1.54 -10.74 -9.84
C ILE A 32 2.03 -9.40 -10.37
N ARG A 33 1.93 -9.16 -11.68
CA ARG A 33 2.52 -7.96 -12.29
C ARG A 33 1.70 -6.74 -11.90
N GLN A 34 2.05 -6.15 -10.76
CA GLN A 34 1.45 -4.95 -10.24
C GLN A 34 1.84 -3.75 -11.10
N ARG A 35 0.86 -2.91 -11.43
CA ARG A 35 1.11 -1.62 -12.10
C ARG A 35 1.03 -0.52 -11.05
N ARG A 36 2.12 0.22 -10.86
CA ARG A 36 2.14 1.35 -9.93
C ARG A 36 1.46 2.59 -10.51
N TYR A 37 0.98 3.45 -9.62
CA TYR A 37 0.31 4.69 -10.00
C TYR A 37 1.22 5.65 -10.77
N GLU A 38 2.52 5.66 -10.45
CA GLU A 38 3.51 6.55 -11.07
C GLU A 38 3.77 6.23 -12.55
N HIS A 39 3.26 5.10 -13.07
CA HIS A 39 3.30 4.78 -14.50
C HIS A 39 2.28 5.57 -15.33
N GLY A 40 1.50 6.44 -14.70
CA GLY A 40 0.57 7.36 -15.37
C GLY A 40 -0.87 6.84 -15.47
N PRO A 41 -1.73 7.55 -16.22
CA PRO A 41 -3.15 7.20 -16.33
C PRO A 41 -3.38 5.79 -16.88
N LEU A 42 -4.46 5.15 -16.42
CA LEU A 42 -4.92 3.86 -16.89
C LEU A 42 -5.25 3.90 -18.37
N THR A 43 -4.97 2.79 -19.02
CA THR A 43 -5.27 2.53 -20.43
C THR A 43 -6.03 1.21 -20.54
N ALA A 44 -6.66 0.96 -21.68
CA ALA A 44 -7.34 -0.32 -21.92
C ALA A 44 -6.40 -1.55 -21.75
N ALA A 45 -5.10 -1.39 -21.99
CA ALA A 45 -4.10 -2.46 -21.84
C ALA A 45 -3.88 -2.89 -20.39
N ASP A 46 -4.30 -2.06 -19.43
CA ASP A 46 -4.15 -2.33 -17.99
C ASP A 46 -5.25 -3.27 -17.45
N PHE A 47 -6.23 -3.67 -18.28
CA PHE A 47 -7.33 -4.57 -17.94
C PHE A 47 -7.12 -5.91 -18.65
N ARG A 48 -6.42 -6.84 -17.99
CA ARG A 48 -5.98 -8.10 -18.61
C ARG A 48 -6.85 -9.30 -18.24
N ALA A 49 -7.70 -9.17 -17.22
CA ALA A 49 -8.64 -10.22 -16.86
C ALA A 49 -9.79 -10.28 -17.88
N PRO A 50 -10.28 -11.47 -18.24
CA PRO A 50 -11.49 -11.58 -19.03
C PRO A 50 -12.69 -11.08 -18.21
N PRO A 51 -13.65 -10.34 -18.81
CA PRO A 51 -14.91 -10.04 -18.14
C PRO A 51 -15.63 -11.33 -17.74
N PRO A 52 -16.27 -11.39 -16.55
CA PRO A 52 -17.01 -12.57 -16.14
C PRO A 52 -18.20 -12.84 -17.08
N GLU A 53 -18.52 -14.12 -17.28
CA GLU A 53 -19.65 -14.54 -18.12
C GLU A 53 -20.98 -13.98 -17.60
N VAL A 54 -21.18 -14.11 -16.29
CA VAL A 54 -22.30 -13.49 -15.57
C VAL A 54 -21.81 -12.21 -14.92
N ARG A 55 -22.29 -11.08 -15.44
CA ARG A 55 -21.98 -9.77 -14.88
C ARG A 55 -23.03 -9.41 -13.86
N GLU A 56 -22.57 -9.06 -12.66
CA GLU A 56 -23.43 -8.57 -11.60
C GLU A 56 -24.19 -7.32 -12.06
N SER A 57 -25.43 -7.22 -11.57
CA SER A 57 -26.27 -6.04 -11.76
C SER A 57 -26.29 -5.29 -10.44
N ILE A 58 -25.67 -4.11 -10.39
CA ILE A 58 -25.67 -3.26 -9.22
C ILE A 58 -26.66 -2.12 -9.50
N TYR A 59 -27.65 -1.94 -8.62
CA TYR A 59 -28.76 -1.00 -8.80
C TYR A 59 -29.50 -1.15 -10.14
N GLY A 60 -29.64 -2.39 -10.62
CA GLY A 60 -30.33 -2.69 -11.88
C GLY A 60 -29.50 -2.43 -13.15
N ARG A 61 -28.22 -2.06 -13.02
CA ARG A 61 -27.31 -1.82 -14.15
C ARG A 61 -26.20 -2.87 -14.16
N ARG A 62 -25.90 -3.37 -15.36
CA ARG A 62 -24.80 -4.33 -15.55
C ARG A 62 -23.47 -3.60 -15.37
N VAL A 63 -22.60 -4.16 -14.54
CA VAL A 63 -21.22 -3.69 -14.41
C VAL A 63 -20.48 -3.99 -15.72
N LEU A 64 -19.82 -2.97 -16.29
CA LEU A 64 -19.12 -3.05 -17.58
C LEU A 64 -17.60 -3.06 -17.46
N ALA A 65 -17.06 -2.59 -16.34
CA ALA A 65 -15.66 -2.70 -16.00
C ALA A 65 -15.50 -2.87 -14.49
N TYR A 66 -14.34 -3.37 -14.09
CA TYR A 66 -13.97 -3.54 -12.70
C TYR A 66 -12.46 -3.37 -12.58
N THR A 67 -12.07 -2.48 -11.68
CA THR A 67 -10.66 -2.21 -11.37
C THR A 67 -10.30 -2.75 -10.00
N PHE A 68 -9.39 -3.71 -9.98
CA PHE A 68 -8.82 -4.22 -8.74
C PHE A 68 -7.59 -3.40 -8.36
N THR A 69 -7.75 -2.50 -7.40
CA THR A 69 -6.68 -1.65 -6.86
C THR A 69 -6.38 -1.99 -5.40
N GLU A 70 -5.12 -1.84 -5.00
CA GLU A 70 -4.68 -2.07 -3.63
C GLU A 70 -3.80 -0.90 -3.17
N CYS A 71 -3.96 -0.52 -1.90
CA CYS A 71 -2.96 0.27 -1.19
C CYS A 71 -1.97 -0.70 -0.56
N ASN A 72 -0.83 -0.89 -1.21
CA ASN A 72 0.23 -1.76 -0.72
C ASN A 72 1.20 -1.00 0.16
N TYR A 73 1.89 -1.75 1.02
CA TYR A 73 2.91 -1.19 1.89
C TYR A 73 4.13 -2.10 2.00
N THR A 74 5.29 -1.49 2.19
CA THR A 74 6.52 -2.17 2.59
C THR A 74 6.98 -1.62 3.92
N TYR A 75 7.61 -2.44 4.75
CA TYR A 75 8.12 -1.97 6.03
C TYR A 75 9.52 -2.50 6.32
N GLY A 76 10.29 -1.63 6.97
CA GLY A 76 11.59 -1.95 7.55
C GLY A 76 11.46 -2.11 9.06
N TYR A 77 12.20 -3.03 9.63
CA TYR A 77 12.28 -3.19 11.08
C TYR A 77 13.72 -3.52 11.51
N GLN A 78 14.00 -3.26 12.77
CA GLN A 78 15.21 -3.71 13.45
C GLN A 78 14.83 -4.58 14.65
N TYR A 79 15.76 -5.38 15.14
CA TYR A 79 15.54 -6.14 16.38
C TYR A 79 16.81 -6.17 17.23
N SER A 80 16.60 -6.33 18.53
CA SER A 80 17.63 -6.64 19.51
C SER A 80 17.19 -7.87 20.31
N PHE A 81 18.14 -8.58 20.90
CA PHE A 81 17.82 -9.73 21.75
C PHE A 81 18.78 -9.82 22.94
N THR A 82 18.28 -10.45 23.99
CA THR A 82 18.98 -10.88 25.18
C THR A 82 18.72 -12.38 25.36
N ASP A 83 19.36 -13.01 26.35
CA ASP A 83 19.26 -14.46 26.58
C ASP A 83 17.81 -14.98 26.69
N ASN A 84 16.88 -14.13 27.15
CA ASN A 84 15.50 -14.52 27.41
C ASN A 84 14.44 -13.72 26.62
N SER A 85 14.84 -12.80 25.74
CA SER A 85 13.87 -11.98 25.01
C SER A 85 14.42 -11.37 23.72
N ALA A 86 13.55 -11.15 22.75
CA ALA A 86 13.81 -10.35 21.56
C ALA A 86 12.81 -9.20 21.48
N THR A 87 13.29 -8.02 21.09
CA THR A 87 12.48 -6.83 20.81
C THR A 87 12.61 -6.52 19.33
N ALA A 88 11.49 -6.36 18.62
CA ALA A 88 11.47 -5.88 17.24
C ALA A 88 10.83 -4.49 17.20
N SER A 89 11.41 -3.56 16.45
CA SER A 89 10.93 -2.18 16.30
C SER A 89 10.78 -1.82 14.83
N LEU A 90 9.64 -1.24 14.46
CA LEU A 90 9.39 -0.69 13.14
C LEU A 90 10.30 0.53 12.91
N THR A 91 10.99 0.57 11.78
CA THR A 91 11.89 1.67 11.41
C THR A 91 11.37 2.47 10.22
N LYS A 92 10.63 1.80 9.31
CA LYS A 92 10.10 2.42 8.10
C LYS A 92 8.78 1.78 7.71
N LEU A 93 7.87 2.56 7.13
CA LEU A 93 6.65 2.08 6.50
C LEU A 93 6.37 2.95 5.28
N ASP A 94 6.38 2.35 4.09
CA ASP A 94 6.14 3.02 2.82
C ASP A 94 4.84 2.52 2.21
N PHE A 95 3.94 3.41 1.80
CA PHE A 95 2.68 3.09 1.13
C PHE A 95 2.75 3.45 -0.36
N HIS A 96 2.08 2.66 -1.19
CA HIS A 96 1.96 2.90 -2.63
C HIS A 96 0.67 2.29 -3.17
N ALA A 97 0.09 2.93 -4.18
CA ALA A 97 -1.09 2.39 -4.86
C ALA A 97 -0.68 1.53 -6.05
N VAL A 98 -1.34 0.38 -6.18
CA VAL A 98 -1.16 -0.51 -7.32
C VAL A 98 -2.50 -0.90 -7.92
N LEU A 99 -2.49 -1.11 -9.23
CA LEU A 99 -3.49 -1.86 -9.95
C LEU A 99 -2.99 -3.31 -10.09
N ILE A 100 -3.92 -4.26 -10.03
CA ILE A 100 -3.68 -5.67 -10.37
C ILE A 100 -4.35 -5.99 -11.72
N PRO A 101 -3.66 -5.80 -12.87
CA PRO A 101 -4.27 -5.97 -14.18
C PRO A 101 -4.89 -7.34 -14.44
N GLU A 102 -4.31 -8.40 -13.87
CA GLU A 102 -4.78 -9.79 -13.98
C GLU A 102 -6.11 -10.05 -13.25
N LYS A 103 -6.53 -9.12 -12.40
CA LYS A 103 -7.83 -9.14 -11.70
C LYS A 103 -8.80 -8.06 -12.21
N SER A 104 -8.30 -7.13 -13.04
CA SER A 104 -9.07 -6.02 -13.60
C SER A 104 -9.54 -6.35 -15.01
N TRP A 105 -10.81 -6.07 -15.30
CA TRP A 105 -11.43 -6.34 -16.60
C TRP A 105 -12.25 -5.15 -17.08
N ASN A 106 -12.35 -4.99 -18.40
CA ASN A 106 -13.20 -3.98 -19.04
C ASN A 106 -13.85 -4.59 -20.28
N ALA A 107 -15.18 -4.69 -20.28
CA ALA A 107 -15.95 -5.26 -21.37
C ALA A 107 -16.13 -4.31 -22.56
N THR A 108 -15.85 -3.02 -22.38
CA THR A 108 -15.99 -1.96 -23.38
C THR A 108 -14.74 -1.07 -23.37
N PRO A 109 -13.57 -1.60 -23.79
CA PRO A 109 -12.28 -0.89 -23.68
C PRO A 109 -12.20 0.41 -24.49
N GLY A 110 -13.12 0.64 -25.44
CA GLY A 110 -13.24 1.90 -26.19
C GLY A 110 -14.12 2.96 -25.53
N ASP A 111 -14.80 2.66 -24.42
CA ASP A 111 -15.58 3.65 -23.68
C ASP A 111 -14.66 4.49 -22.79
N ALA A 112 -14.31 5.69 -23.26
CA ALA A 112 -13.41 6.60 -22.55
C ALA A 112 -13.97 7.08 -21.20
N ARG A 113 -15.31 7.19 -21.06
CA ARG A 113 -15.95 7.61 -19.81
C ARG A 113 -15.82 6.50 -18.77
N LEU A 114 -16.04 5.25 -19.18
CA LEU A 114 -15.85 4.11 -18.30
C LEU A 114 -14.38 3.98 -17.87
N LEU A 115 -13.43 4.15 -18.79
CA LEU A 115 -12.00 4.16 -18.44
C LEU A 115 -11.66 5.28 -17.43
N ASP A 116 -12.25 6.48 -17.57
CA ASP A 116 -12.06 7.57 -16.59
C ASP A 116 -12.71 7.27 -15.23
N HIS A 117 -13.83 6.52 -15.20
CA HIS A 117 -14.43 6.03 -13.94
C HIS A 117 -13.46 5.10 -13.22
N GLU A 118 -12.90 4.15 -13.95
CA GLU A 118 -11.88 3.23 -13.42
C GLU A 118 -10.60 3.96 -12.96
N GLN A 119 -10.19 5.01 -13.67
CA GLN A 119 -9.12 5.91 -13.21
C GLN A 119 -9.48 6.58 -11.89
N GLY A 120 -10.75 6.96 -11.69
CA GLY A 120 -11.25 7.50 -10.43
C GLY A 120 -11.01 6.57 -9.24
N HIS A 121 -11.23 5.26 -9.40
CA HIS A 121 -10.89 4.28 -8.36
C HIS A 121 -9.39 4.28 -8.06
N PHE A 122 -8.53 4.31 -9.09
CA PHE A 122 -7.09 4.29 -8.87
C PHE A 122 -6.56 5.56 -8.20
N ASP A 123 -7.14 6.72 -8.52
CA ASP A 123 -6.87 7.99 -7.85
C ASP A 123 -7.27 7.96 -6.38
N ILE A 124 -8.41 7.34 -6.04
CA ILE A 124 -8.84 7.13 -4.65
C ILE A 124 -7.78 6.32 -3.89
N THR A 125 -7.32 5.21 -4.47
CA THR A 125 -6.27 4.36 -3.86
C THR A 125 -4.98 5.14 -3.67
N HIS A 126 -4.56 5.91 -4.67
CA HIS A 126 -3.33 6.71 -4.57
C HIS A 126 -3.44 7.82 -3.52
N ALA A 127 -4.57 8.54 -3.46
CA ALA A 127 -4.81 9.52 -2.42
C ALA A 127 -4.79 8.90 -1.02
N ALA A 128 -5.35 7.69 -0.85
CA ALA A 128 -5.29 6.95 0.40
C ALA A 128 -3.85 6.54 0.76
N ALA A 129 -3.05 6.07 -0.21
CA ALA A 129 -1.65 5.72 0.01
C ALA A 129 -0.82 6.94 0.46
N LEU A 130 -0.97 8.11 -0.18
CA LEU A 130 -0.28 9.34 0.21
C LEU A 130 -0.72 9.83 1.60
N ALA A 131 -2.01 9.77 1.90
CA ALA A 131 -2.53 10.14 3.21
C ALA A 131 -2.00 9.21 4.32
N ALA A 132 -1.98 7.90 4.04
CA ALA A 132 -1.40 6.88 4.92
C ALA A 132 0.08 7.13 5.18
N GLN A 133 0.86 7.40 4.12
CA GLN A 133 2.27 7.77 4.24
C GLN A 133 2.44 8.97 5.18
N ARG A 134 1.69 10.05 4.94
CA ARG A 134 1.77 11.28 5.75
C ARG A 134 1.48 11.00 7.23
N GLN A 135 0.45 10.21 7.50
CA GLN A 135 0.03 9.84 8.86
C GLN A 135 1.10 9.00 9.55
N TRP A 136 1.65 8.00 8.86
CA TRP A 136 2.65 7.11 9.42
C TRP A 136 4.01 7.77 9.63
N ASP A 137 4.43 8.66 8.74
CA ASP A 137 5.63 9.46 8.96
C ASP A 137 5.51 10.35 10.21
N ARG A 138 4.29 10.85 10.50
CA ARG A 138 4.04 11.61 11.73
C ARG A 138 4.07 10.69 12.95
N ARG A 139 3.49 9.50 12.83
CA ARG A 139 3.44 8.51 13.90
C ARG A 139 4.82 8.02 14.29
N LEU A 140 5.63 7.59 13.33
CA LEU A 140 6.98 7.05 13.57
C LEU A 140 7.93 8.08 14.20
N ARG A 141 7.70 9.38 13.98
CA ARG A 141 8.44 10.46 14.66
C ARG A 141 8.03 10.67 16.12
N ARG A 142 6.82 10.26 16.51
CA ARG A 142 6.24 10.52 17.83
C ARG A 142 6.21 9.29 18.72
N GLU A 143 6.11 8.11 18.11
CA GLU A 143 5.89 6.85 18.79
C GLU A 143 6.86 5.80 18.26
N LYS A 144 7.51 5.10 19.19
CA LYS A 144 8.26 3.89 18.87
C LYS A 144 7.29 2.72 18.81
N ILE A 145 7.11 2.13 17.63
CA ILE A 145 6.32 0.91 17.46
C ILE A 145 7.24 -0.28 17.68
N GLU A 146 7.16 -0.89 18.87
CA GLU A 146 7.94 -2.07 19.22
C GLU A 146 7.10 -3.17 19.84
N VAL A 147 7.57 -4.41 19.71
CA VAL A 147 6.98 -5.59 20.33
C VAL A 147 8.09 -6.44 20.94
N ARG A 148 7.77 -7.19 21.99
CA ARG A 148 8.68 -8.16 22.61
C ARG A 148 8.15 -9.58 22.51
N ALA A 149 9.05 -10.54 22.39
CA ALA A 149 8.74 -11.97 22.44
C ALA A 149 9.94 -12.78 22.96
N ALA A 150 9.75 -14.08 23.20
CA ALA A 150 10.83 -14.95 23.67
C ALA A 150 11.91 -15.19 22.59
N THR A 151 11.54 -15.15 21.31
CA THR A 151 12.45 -15.38 20.18
C THR A 151 12.34 -14.26 19.15
N VAL A 152 13.40 -14.07 18.35
CA VAL A 152 13.43 -13.09 17.26
C VAL A 152 12.29 -13.31 16.27
N ASP A 153 12.03 -14.55 15.85
CA ASP A 153 10.96 -14.85 14.89
C ASP A 153 9.57 -14.58 15.47
N ALA A 154 9.37 -14.84 16.76
CA ALA A 154 8.13 -14.48 17.43
C ALA A 154 7.97 -12.95 17.53
N ALA A 155 9.05 -12.20 17.77
CA ALA A 155 9.01 -10.73 17.80
C ALA A 155 8.71 -10.16 16.40
N LYS A 156 9.30 -10.72 15.35
CA LYS A 156 9.02 -10.35 13.95
C LYS A 156 7.55 -10.57 13.58
N ARG A 157 7.01 -11.76 13.87
CA ARG A 157 5.58 -12.07 13.61
C ARG A 157 4.66 -11.11 14.37
N ARG A 158 4.91 -10.92 15.68
CA ARG A 158 4.13 -9.95 16.48
C ARG A 158 4.22 -8.53 15.92
N LEU A 159 5.37 -8.13 15.37
CA LEU A 159 5.54 -6.80 14.80
C LEU A 159 4.71 -6.67 13.53
N LYS A 160 4.76 -7.69 12.66
CA LYS A 160 3.90 -7.77 11.47
C LYS A 160 2.42 -7.66 11.84
N ASP A 161 1.96 -8.51 12.77
CA ASP A 161 0.55 -8.51 13.21
C ASP A 161 0.15 -7.16 13.80
N ARG A 162 1.06 -6.52 14.55
CA ARG A 162 0.84 -5.18 15.11
C ARG A 162 0.76 -4.12 14.01
N VAL A 163 1.62 -4.17 13.00
CA VAL A 163 1.56 -3.26 11.85
C VAL A 163 0.23 -3.43 11.11
N GLU A 164 -0.15 -4.67 10.80
CA GLU A 164 -1.42 -5.01 10.14
C GLU A 164 -2.63 -4.48 10.91
N GLN A 165 -2.65 -4.67 12.23
CA GLN A 165 -3.71 -4.12 13.08
C GLN A 165 -3.77 -2.58 13.02
N LEU A 166 -2.61 -1.91 13.00
CA LEU A 166 -2.54 -0.45 13.00
C LEU A 166 -2.90 0.18 11.66
N ILE A 167 -2.68 -0.52 10.54
CA ILE A 167 -3.03 -0.03 9.21
C ILE A 167 -4.45 -0.41 8.78
N GLN A 168 -5.08 -1.42 9.40
CA GLN A 168 -6.41 -1.89 9.02
C GLN A 168 -7.45 -0.78 8.85
N PRO A 169 -7.55 0.25 9.73
CA PRO A 169 -8.50 1.33 9.55
C PRO A 169 -8.33 2.09 8.22
N ILE A 170 -7.11 2.18 7.69
CA ILE A 170 -6.83 2.82 6.40
C ILE A 170 -7.48 2.02 5.26
N PHE A 171 -7.44 0.68 5.34
CA PHE A 171 -8.07 -0.18 4.34
C PHE A 171 -9.60 -0.17 4.45
N ASP A 172 -10.14 -0.06 5.65
CA ASP A 172 -11.58 0.07 5.86
C ASP A 172 -12.09 1.40 5.28
N GLU A 173 -11.39 2.51 5.53
CA GLU A 173 -11.68 3.83 4.95
C GLU A 173 -11.56 3.83 3.42
N LEU A 174 -10.52 3.18 2.87
CA LEU A 174 -10.34 3.03 1.43
C LEU A 174 -11.51 2.26 0.82
N SER A 175 -11.88 1.11 1.39
CA SER A 175 -13.02 0.31 0.92
C SER A 175 -14.32 1.12 0.93
N ALA A 176 -14.56 1.90 1.98
CA ALA A 176 -15.71 2.80 2.06
C ALA A 176 -15.67 3.89 0.98
N ALA A 177 -14.51 4.47 0.70
CA ALA A 177 -14.34 5.49 -0.33
C ALA A 177 -14.66 4.96 -1.75
N HIS A 178 -14.22 3.74 -2.11
CA HIS A 178 -14.59 3.12 -3.38
C HIS A 178 -16.11 2.92 -3.50
N LYS A 179 -16.75 2.38 -2.45
CA LYS A 179 -18.21 2.17 -2.43
C LYS A 179 -18.99 3.48 -2.56
N THR A 180 -18.55 4.52 -1.86
CA THR A 180 -19.15 5.85 -1.95
C THR A 180 -19.04 6.41 -3.37
N TYR A 181 -17.86 6.30 -3.99
CA TYR A 181 -17.63 6.76 -5.36
C TYR A 181 -18.50 6.03 -6.38
N ASP A 182 -18.56 4.70 -6.30
CA ASP A 182 -19.43 3.89 -7.14
C ASP A 182 -20.91 4.29 -7.01
N ARG A 183 -21.39 4.46 -5.78
CA ARG A 183 -22.77 4.87 -5.51
C ARG A 183 -23.06 6.26 -6.07
N GLU A 184 -22.18 7.23 -5.84
CA GLU A 184 -22.41 8.64 -6.18
C GLU A 184 -22.24 8.93 -7.67
N THR A 185 -21.50 8.10 -8.39
CA THR A 185 -21.33 8.19 -9.86
C THR A 185 -22.26 7.23 -10.61
N GLU A 186 -23.10 6.48 -9.90
CA GLU A 186 -23.89 5.37 -10.46
C GLU A 186 -23.01 4.42 -11.29
N HIS A 187 -21.88 3.96 -10.75
CA HIS A 187 -20.86 3.18 -11.46
C HIS A 187 -20.42 3.84 -12.78
N GLY A 188 -20.09 5.13 -12.70
CA GLY A 188 -19.63 5.97 -13.80
C GLY A 188 -20.72 6.48 -14.73
N THR A 189 -21.98 6.05 -14.59
CA THR A 189 -23.07 6.45 -15.50
C THR A 189 -23.57 7.88 -15.32
N ASP A 190 -23.35 8.49 -14.14
CA ASP A 190 -23.54 9.91 -13.91
C ASP A 190 -22.25 10.69 -14.22
N ALA A 191 -22.19 11.27 -15.42
CA ALA A 191 -21.03 12.03 -15.89
C ALA A 191 -20.76 13.31 -15.08
N GLN A 192 -21.80 13.95 -14.54
CA GLN A 192 -21.64 15.18 -13.77
C GLN A 192 -21.01 14.87 -12.41
N GLN A 193 -21.52 13.85 -11.73
CA GLN A 193 -20.98 13.40 -10.46
C GLN A 193 -19.56 12.87 -10.63
N GLN A 194 -19.31 12.06 -11.66
CA GLN A 194 -17.97 11.59 -11.99
C GLN A 194 -17.01 12.77 -12.13
N SER A 195 -17.32 13.76 -12.99
CA SER A 195 -16.48 14.95 -13.18
C SER A 195 -16.19 15.71 -11.87
N SER A 196 -17.20 15.91 -11.03
CA SER A 196 -17.07 16.56 -9.72
C SER A 196 -16.09 15.81 -8.79
N HIS A 197 -16.22 14.48 -8.73
CA HIS A 197 -15.30 13.63 -7.96
C HIS A 197 -13.90 13.65 -8.55
N ARG A 198 -13.74 13.54 -9.88
CA ARG A 198 -12.43 13.60 -10.55
C ARG A 198 -11.71 14.90 -10.19
N HIS A 199 -12.41 16.04 -10.24
CA HIS A 199 -11.85 17.33 -9.84
C HIS A 199 -11.37 17.34 -8.39
N SER A 200 -12.22 16.85 -7.47
CA SER A 200 -11.91 16.80 -6.03
C SER A 200 -10.73 15.86 -5.73
N GLN A 201 -10.66 14.71 -6.40
CA GLN A 201 -9.55 13.76 -6.31
C GLN A 201 -8.23 14.40 -6.75
N GLN A 202 -8.22 15.09 -7.89
CA GLN A 202 -7.02 15.74 -8.44
C GLN A 202 -6.52 16.87 -7.52
N GLN A 203 -7.41 17.68 -6.95
CA GLN A 203 -7.05 18.67 -5.94
C GLN A 203 -6.43 18.02 -4.70
N ARG A 204 -7.02 16.92 -4.21
CA ARG A 204 -6.51 16.17 -3.06
C ARG A 204 -5.14 15.56 -3.33
N LEU A 205 -4.94 14.96 -4.50
CA LEU A 205 -3.66 14.37 -4.93
C LEU A 205 -2.56 15.43 -4.98
N LYS A 206 -2.86 16.58 -5.60
CA LYS A 206 -1.92 17.72 -5.65
C LYS A 206 -1.51 18.17 -4.25
N SER A 207 -2.49 18.43 -3.38
CA SER A 207 -2.22 18.89 -2.00
C SER A 207 -1.39 17.87 -1.21
N LEU A 208 -1.72 16.58 -1.28
CA LEU A 208 -0.95 15.54 -0.60
C LEU A 208 0.48 15.41 -1.15
N GLY A 209 0.66 15.55 -2.46
CA GLY A 209 1.97 15.53 -3.12
C GLY A 209 2.86 16.70 -2.69
N GLU A 210 2.29 17.91 -2.62
CA GLU A 210 2.99 19.11 -2.13
C GLU A 210 3.43 18.95 -0.68
N GLU A 211 2.53 18.52 0.21
CA GLU A 211 2.84 18.31 1.63
C GLU A 211 3.93 17.26 1.87
N LEU A 212 3.97 16.19 1.06
CA LEU A 212 5.01 15.15 1.17
C LEU A 212 6.35 15.63 0.63
N SER A 213 6.35 16.43 -0.45
CA SER A 213 7.57 16.98 -1.05
C SER A 213 8.25 18.00 -0.12
N GLU A 214 7.48 18.90 0.50
CA GLU A 214 8.00 19.87 1.46
C GLU A 214 8.71 19.19 2.65
N ARG A 215 8.19 18.04 3.09
CA ARG A 215 8.78 17.28 4.20
C ARG A 215 10.13 16.66 3.88
N GLN A 216 10.28 16.13 2.67
CA GLN A 216 11.55 15.54 2.24
C GLN A 216 12.64 16.61 2.25
N THR A 217 12.36 17.78 1.67
CA THR A 217 13.32 18.91 1.67
C THR A 217 13.62 19.49 3.05
N GLY A 218 12.66 19.44 3.98
CA GLY A 218 12.84 19.88 5.37
C GLY A 218 13.77 18.98 6.18
N ASN A 219 13.69 17.66 6.01
CA ASN A 219 14.57 16.70 6.68
C ASN A 219 16.02 16.83 6.18
N ASP A 220 16.25 17.03 4.88
CA ASP A 220 17.61 17.15 4.32
C ASP A 220 18.38 18.35 4.91
N ARG A 221 17.68 19.39 5.34
CA ARG A 221 18.29 20.59 5.95
C ARG A 221 18.62 20.44 7.43
N SER A 222 17.95 19.54 8.16
CA SER A 222 18.25 19.31 9.58
C SER A 222 19.53 18.52 9.78
N ASP A 223 19.89 17.67 8.81
CA ASP A 223 21.02 16.74 8.92
C ASP A 223 22.38 17.39 8.54
N MET A 224 22.37 18.64 8.09
CA MET A 224 23.58 19.42 7.75
C MET A 224 24.07 20.34 8.88
N LYS A 225 23.49 20.24 10.09
CA LYS A 225 23.90 21.02 11.27
C LYS A 225 24.42 20.12 12.37
#